data_AF-A0A967SB20-F1
#
_entry.id   AF-A0A967SB20-F1
#
_cell.length_a   1.000
_cell.length_b   1.000
_cell.length_c   1.000
_cell.angle_alpha   90.00
_cell.angle_beta   90.00
_cell.angle_gamma   90.00
#
_symmetry.space_group_name_H-M   'P 1'
#
loop_
_entity.id
_entity.type
_entity.pdbx_description
1 polymer ?
#
loop_
_entity_poly.entity_id
_entity_poly.type
_entity_poly.pdbx_seq_one_letter_code
_entity_poly.pdbx_strand_id
1 'polypeptide(L)'
;REKRLPCDTLIYLGTGFTPSGWNTLNGEFRWNRAVFPDPEAMLDRLHGMNYHVVLHAVLEGRRLTGTVDDPCPDPPAPGETGSGRDWPEEQKVSCYWPVHREIVEQGVDGWWPDQGDGLDAESRLARIRMYYEGMQLYRPDERPFALHRNGYAGMARYAPFLWSGDVYSTWETLQTHVSVAINTGR
;
A
#
# COMPACT_ATOMS: atom_id res chain seq x y z
N ARG A 1 11.22 16.56 15.32
CA ARG A 1 12.55 17.13 14.93
C ARG A 1 13.46 17.46 16.13
N GLU A 2 12.93 17.73 17.33
CA GLU A 2 13.70 18.05 18.56
C GLU A 2 14.87 17.09 18.86
N LYS A 3 14.66 15.78 18.68
CA LYS A 3 15.69 14.74 18.90
C LYS A 3 16.80 14.70 17.84
N ARG A 4 16.71 15.53 16.78
CA ARG A 4 17.67 15.61 15.67
C ARG A 4 17.99 14.26 15.00
N LEU A 5 17.02 13.34 14.99
CA LEU A 5 17.10 12.10 14.23
C LEU A 5 16.66 12.35 12.78
N PRO A 6 17.40 11.86 11.77
CA PRO A 6 16.97 11.93 10.39
C PRO A 6 15.71 11.08 10.20
N CYS A 7 14.79 11.60 9.40
CA CYS A 7 13.53 10.94 9.10
C CYS A 7 12.93 11.66 7.90
N ASP A 8 12.60 10.87 6.88
CA ASP A 8 12.07 11.30 5.59
C ASP A 8 10.63 10.86 5.40
N THR A 9 10.20 9.79 6.06
CA THR A 9 8.87 9.18 5.82
C THR A 9 8.19 8.82 7.13
N LEU A 10 6.90 9.14 7.20
CA LEU A 10 5.97 8.65 8.22
C LEU A 10 5.02 7.64 7.58
N ILE A 11 4.91 6.46 8.20
CA ILE A 11 4.03 5.39 7.73
C ILE A 11 2.89 5.22 8.72
N TYR A 12 1.65 5.30 8.26
CA TYR A 12 0.46 5.13 9.10
C TYR A 12 -0.22 3.80 8.83
N LEU A 13 -0.43 3.05 9.92
CA LEU A 13 -1.04 1.73 9.89
C LEU A 13 -2.57 1.83 9.77
N GLY A 14 -3.19 0.87 9.08
CA GLY A 14 -4.63 0.80 8.88
C GLY A 14 -5.40 0.25 10.08
N THR A 15 -6.69 0.53 10.11
CA THR A 15 -7.62 0.00 11.12
C THR A 15 -7.69 -1.52 11.00
N GLY A 16 -7.72 -2.20 12.15
CA GLY A 16 -7.59 -3.65 12.25
C GLY A 16 -6.17 -4.12 12.61
N PHE A 17 -5.16 -3.25 12.44
CA PHE A 17 -3.75 -3.55 12.76
C PHE A 17 -3.20 -2.63 13.87
N THR A 18 -3.93 -1.58 14.23
CA THR A 18 -3.66 -0.68 15.36
C THR A 18 -4.97 -0.29 16.04
N PRO A 19 -4.98 0.08 17.33
CA PRO A 19 -6.16 0.62 18.02
C PRO A 19 -6.80 1.84 17.33
N SER A 20 -6.03 2.59 16.53
CA SER A 20 -6.50 3.79 15.84
C SER A 20 -5.75 3.93 14.52
N GLY A 21 -6.34 3.41 13.44
CA GLY A 21 -5.75 3.43 12.10
C GLY A 21 -6.08 4.70 11.32
N TRP A 22 -5.38 4.89 10.19
CA TRP A 22 -5.61 6.03 9.32
C TRP A 22 -6.98 6.02 8.63
N ASN A 23 -7.53 4.83 8.39
CA ASN A 23 -8.79 4.62 7.70
C ASN A 23 -9.92 4.15 8.62
N THR A 24 -11.17 4.24 8.17
CA THR A 24 -12.37 3.89 8.95
C THR A 24 -12.49 2.41 9.28
N LEU A 25 -12.16 1.53 8.34
CA LEU A 25 -12.18 0.08 8.50
C LEU A 25 -11.02 -0.56 7.72
N ASN A 26 -10.70 -1.82 8.05
CA ASN A 26 -9.75 -2.61 7.27
C ASN A 26 -10.23 -2.70 5.80
N GLY A 27 -9.33 -2.40 4.86
CA GLY A 27 -9.62 -2.45 3.43
C GLY A 27 -10.35 -1.23 2.85
N GLU A 28 -10.71 -0.23 3.67
CA GLU A 28 -11.34 1.00 3.20
C GLU A 28 -10.32 2.13 2.97
N PHE A 29 -10.64 3.03 2.04
CA PHE A 29 -9.82 4.17 1.64
C PHE A 29 -10.50 5.49 2.04
N ARG A 30 -10.94 5.55 3.30
CA ARG A 30 -11.61 6.71 3.88
C ARG A 30 -10.95 7.09 5.18
N TRP A 31 -10.49 8.34 5.30
CA TRP A 31 -9.82 8.84 6.50
C TRP A 31 -10.68 8.69 7.76
N ASN A 32 -10.07 8.16 8.81
CA ASN A 32 -10.64 8.17 10.15
C ASN A 32 -10.54 9.58 10.74
N ARG A 33 -11.61 10.37 10.59
CA ARG A 33 -11.66 11.77 11.05
C ARG A 33 -11.58 11.93 12.58
N ALA A 34 -11.75 10.86 13.36
CA ALA A 34 -11.51 10.92 14.81
C ALA A 34 -10.01 10.96 15.14
N VAL A 35 -9.16 10.36 14.29
CA VAL A 35 -7.70 10.33 14.45
C VAL A 35 -7.03 11.42 13.60
N PHE A 36 -7.57 11.64 12.39
CA PHE A 36 -7.10 12.62 11.41
C PHE A 36 -8.24 13.59 11.06
N PRO A 37 -8.59 14.56 11.94
CA PRO A 37 -9.72 15.47 11.71
C PRO A 37 -9.59 16.25 10.40
N ASP A 38 -8.37 16.64 10.05
CA ASP A 38 -8.02 17.37 8.84
C ASP A 38 -6.74 16.76 8.22
N PRO A 39 -6.89 15.72 7.37
CA PRO A 39 -5.76 15.02 6.79
C PRO A 39 -5.01 15.88 5.77
N GLU A 40 -5.67 16.75 5.02
CA GLU A 40 -5.03 17.65 4.06
C GLU A 40 -4.12 18.66 4.79
N ALA A 41 -4.64 19.34 5.82
CA ALA A 41 -3.82 20.25 6.63
C ALA A 41 -2.69 19.52 7.39
N MET A 42 -2.87 18.24 7.72
CA MET A 42 -1.79 17.41 8.26
C MET A 42 -0.72 17.14 7.20
N LEU A 43 -1.12 16.68 6.02
CA LEU A 43 -0.22 16.38 4.89
C LEU A 43 0.61 17.62 4.53
N ASP A 44 -0.04 18.76 4.30
CA ASP A 44 0.63 20.04 4.01
C ASP A 44 1.69 20.40 5.05
N ARG A 45 1.38 20.20 6.33
CA ARG A 45 2.30 20.48 7.43
C ARG A 45 3.48 19.51 7.44
N LEU A 46 3.24 18.22 7.18
CA LEU A 46 4.27 17.20 7.11
C LEU A 46 5.20 17.44 5.92
N HIS A 47 4.64 17.74 4.75
CA HIS A 47 5.42 18.11 3.57
C HIS A 47 6.20 19.41 3.78
N GLY A 48 5.63 20.41 4.46
CA GLY A 48 6.34 21.63 4.86
C GLY A 48 7.53 21.38 5.81
N MET A 49 7.61 20.20 6.41
CA MET A 49 8.75 19.73 7.22
C MET A 49 9.66 18.73 6.48
N ASN A 50 9.44 18.55 5.17
CA ASN A 50 10.09 17.57 4.29
C ASN A 50 9.88 16.12 4.76
N TYR A 51 8.66 15.79 5.20
CA TYR A 51 8.24 14.41 5.40
C TYR A 51 7.34 13.95 4.26
N HIS A 52 7.54 12.72 3.80
CA HIS A 52 6.61 11.97 2.99
C HIS A 52 5.67 11.15 3.87
N VAL A 53 4.46 10.90 3.39
CA VAL A 53 3.43 10.12 4.07
C VAL A 53 3.08 8.89 3.24
N VAL A 54 3.26 7.71 3.85
CA VAL A 54 2.91 6.42 3.26
C VAL A 54 1.78 5.79 4.06
N LEU A 55 0.79 5.24 3.36
CA LEU A 55 -0.36 4.63 4.00
C LEU A 55 -0.39 3.11 3.81
N HIS A 56 -0.71 2.42 4.89
CA HIS A 56 -0.99 0.99 4.89
C HIS A 56 -2.29 0.69 4.14
N ALA A 57 -2.25 -0.28 3.24
CA ALA A 57 -3.41 -0.74 2.49
C ALA A 57 -3.48 -2.26 2.56
N VAL A 58 -4.70 -2.79 2.57
CA VAL A 58 -4.93 -4.24 2.65
C VAL A 58 -5.73 -4.67 1.44
N LEU A 59 -5.32 -5.81 0.89
CA LEU A 59 -6.07 -6.54 -0.11
C LEU A 59 -5.97 -8.03 0.21
N GLU A 60 -7.11 -8.68 0.40
CA GLU A 60 -7.22 -10.14 0.47
C GLU A 60 -8.08 -10.68 -0.68
N GLY A 61 -8.16 -12.00 -0.79
CA GLY A 61 -8.78 -12.70 -1.92
C GLY A 61 -7.82 -13.69 -2.58
N ARG A 62 -8.19 -14.19 -3.76
CA ARG A 62 -7.40 -15.18 -4.51
C ARG A 62 -6.85 -14.63 -5.81
N ARG A 63 -7.64 -13.80 -6.51
CA ARG A 63 -7.37 -13.35 -7.87
C ARG A 63 -7.42 -11.83 -7.96
N LEU A 64 -6.37 -11.21 -8.49
CA LEU A 64 -6.35 -9.81 -8.90
C LEU A 64 -5.89 -9.77 -10.35
N THR A 65 -6.75 -9.30 -11.26
CA THR A 65 -6.52 -9.40 -12.70
C THR A 65 -6.69 -8.07 -13.41
N GLY A 66 -6.09 -7.98 -14.61
CA GLY A 66 -6.17 -6.79 -15.45
C GLY A 66 -5.08 -5.76 -15.16
N THR A 67 -5.28 -4.56 -15.69
CA THR A 67 -4.38 -3.41 -15.61
C THR A 67 -5.14 -2.16 -15.18
N VAL A 68 -4.40 -1.09 -14.88
CA VAL A 68 -4.97 0.20 -14.45
C VAL A 68 -5.74 0.92 -15.56
N ASP A 69 -5.51 0.56 -16.83
CA ASP A 69 -6.18 1.15 -18.00
C ASP A 69 -7.41 0.35 -18.46
N ASP A 70 -7.66 -0.82 -17.88
CA ASP A 70 -8.83 -1.63 -18.23
C ASP A 70 -10.12 -0.93 -17.80
N PRO A 71 -11.27 -1.19 -18.45
CA PRO A 71 -12.55 -0.66 -17.98
C PRO A 71 -12.93 -1.27 -16.61
N CYS A 72 -13.62 -0.48 -15.79
CA CYS A 72 -14.33 -0.96 -14.60
C CYS A 72 -15.84 -0.75 -14.82
N PRO A 73 -16.59 -1.80 -15.22
CA PRO A 73 -18.01 -1.66 -15.53
C PRO A 73 -18.86 -1.33 -14.29
N ASP A 74 -18.48 -1.86 -13.14
CA ASP A 74 -19.18 -1.70 -11.86
C ASP A 74 -18.23 -1.11 -10.81
N PRO A 75 -17.94 0.20 -10.86
CA PRO A 75 -17.04 0.83 -9.91
C PRO A 75 -17.63 0.81 -8.49
N PRO A 76 -16.81 0.56 -7.44
CA PRO A 76 -17.28 0.65 -6.07
C PRO A 76 -17.60 2.09 -5.68
N ALA A 77 -18.27 2.27 -4.54
CA ALA A 77 -18.51 3.59 -3.99
C ALA A 77 -17.19 4.29 -3.60
N PRO A 78 -17.14 5.63 -3.57
CA PRO A 78 -15.92 6.37 -3.20
C PRO A 78 -15.35 5.95 -1.83
N GLY A 79 -14.03 5.76 -1.80
CA GLY A 79 -13.29 5.25 -0.64
C GLY A 79 -13.60 3.79 -0.26
N GLU A 80 -14.36 3.04 -1.05
CA GLU A 80 -14.69 1.63 -0.79
C GLU A 80 -14.08 0.74 -1.88
N THR A 81 -13.63 -0.44 -1.48
CA THR A 81 -13.03 -1.42 -2.41
C THR A 81 -14.06 -2.39 -2.97
N GLY A 82 -15.33 -2.23 -2.62
CA GLY A 82 -16.42 -3.15 -2.97
C GLY A 82 -16.43 -4.46 -2.19
N SER A 83 -15.43 -4.72 -1.34
CA SER A 83 -15.38 -5.91 -0.48
C SER A 83 -16.22 -5.77 0.79
N GLY A 84 -16.44 -4.55 1.29
CA GLY A 84 -17.01 -4.37 2.62
C GLY A 84 -16.19 -5.16 3.67
N ARG A 85 -16.82 -6.08 4.39
CA ARG A 85 -16.14 -6.98 5.34
C ARG A 85 -15.68 -8.32 4.72
N ASP A 86 -16.12 -8.63 3.51
CA ASP A 86 -15.91 -9.91 2.84
C ASP A 86 -15.13 -9.71 1.54
N TRP A 87 -13.89 -10.16 1.50
CA TRP A 87 -13.04 -9.99 0.34
C TRP A 87 -13.52 -10.87 -0.83
N PRO A 88 -13.75 -10.28 -2.03
CA PRO A 88 -14.16 -11.07 -3.19
C PRO A 88 -13.06 -12.05 -3.58
N GLU A 89 -13.45 -13.21 -4.13
CA GLU A 89 -12.48 -14.18 -4.62
C GLU A 89 -11.64 -13.61 -5.79
N GLU A 90 -12.29 -12.83 -6.66
CA GLU A 90 -11.69 -12.14 -7.78
C GLU A 90 -11.97 -10.64 -7.74
N GLN A 91 -10.92 -9.85 -7.96
CA GLN A 91 -10.98 -8.41 -8.11
C GLN A 91 -10.26 -7.95 -9.39
N LYS A 92 -10.71 -6.81 -9.95
CA LYS A 92 -10.07 -6.18 -11.10
C LYS A 92 -9.20 -5.02 -10.65
N VAL A 93 -7.99 -4.93 -11.21
CA VAL A 93 -7.07 -3.82 -11.00
C VAL A 93 -7.74 -2.48 -11.30
N SER A 94 -8.45 -2.39 -12.42
CA SER A 94 -9.18 -1.19 -12.86
C SER A 94 -10.28 -0.72 -11.89
N CYS A 95 -10.82 -1.62 -11.07
CA CYS A 95 -11.84 -1.27 -10.07
C CYS A 95 -11.25 -0.99 -8.68
N TYR A 96 -10.04 -1.45 -8.40
CA TYR A 96 -9.37 -1.28 -7.11
C TYR A 96 -8.42 -0.06 -7.09
N TRP A 97 -7.75 0.25 -8.21
CA TRP A 97 -6.84 1.40 -8.30
C TRP A 97 -7.54 2.76 -8.08
N PRO A 98 -8.75 3.04 -8.60
CA PRO A 98 -9.36 4.36 -8.47
C PRO A 98 -9.50 4.87 -7.03
N VAL A 99 -9.77 3.99 -6.05
CA VAL A 99 -9.85 4.42 -4.64
C VAL A 99 -8.50 4.77 -4.02
N HIS A 100 -7.40 4.23 -4.56
CA HIS A 100 -6.05 4.68 -4.20
C HIS A 100 -5.79 6.07 -4.74
N ARG A 101 -6.18 6.30 -6.01
CA ARG A 101 -6.00 7.59 -6.66
C ARG A 101 -6.68 8.71 -5.88
N GLU A 102 -7.89 8.52 -5.35
CA GLU A 102 -8.59 9.51 -4.52
C GLU A 102 -7.75 9.97 -3.30
N ILE A 103 -7.00 9.05 -2.69
CA ILE A 103 -6.13 9.31 -1.53
C ILE A 103 -4.80 9.95 -1.96
N VAL A 104 -4.25 9.53 -3.11
CA VAL A 104 -3.04 10.12 -3.69
C VAL A 104 -3.30 11.57 -4.13
N GLU A 105 -4.48 11.87 -4.65
CA GLU A 105 -4.90 13.23 -5.02
C GLU A 105 -4.89 14.20 -3.82
N GLN A 106 -5.05 13.70 -2.59
CA GLN A 106 -5.00 14.48 -1.35
C GLN A 106 -3.57 14.75 -0.85
N GLY A 107 -2.54 14.16 -1.47
CA GLY A 107 -1.14 14.40 -1.14
C GLY A 107 -0.38 13.22 -0.55
N VAL A 108 -0.97 12.03 -0.45
CA VAL A 108 -0.23 10.83 0.00
C VAL A 108 0.88 10.48 -1.01
N ASP A 109 2.05 10.08 -0.51
CA ASP A 109 3.28 9.92 -1.30
C ASP A 109 3.54 8.47 -1.74
N GLY A 110 2.94 7.49 -1.06
CA GLY A 110 3.17 6.09 -1.39
C GLY A 110 2.37 5.13 -0.53
N TRP A 111 2.63 3.85 -0.75
CA TRP A 111 1.79 2.78 -0.25
C TRP A 111 2.56 1.72 0.51
N TRP A 112 1.90 1.09 1.48
CA TRP A 112 2.32 -0.13 2.11
C TRP A 112 1.23 -1.20 1.92
N PRO A 113 1.23 -1.92 0.77
CA PRO A 113 0.26 -2.98 0.51
C PRO A 113 0.61 -4.25 1.27
N ASP A 114 -0.14 -4.51 2.32
CA ASP A 114 -0.03 -5.65 3.22
C ASP A 114 -1.03 -6.75 2.86
N GLN A 115 -0.93 -7.88 3.57
CA GLN A 115 -1.66 -9.11 3.27
C GLN A 115 -1.48 -9.55 1.81
N GLY A 116 -2.50 -10.19 1.24
CA GLY A 116 -2.45 -10.80 -0.09
C GLY A 116 -1.77 -12.17 -0.09
N ASP A 117 -1.65 -12.80 1.08
CA ASP A 117 -1.03 -14.13 1.21
C ASP A 117 -1.83 -15.21 0.44
N GLY A 118 -3.15 -15.00 0.30
CA GLY A 118 -4.05 -15.83 -0.50
C GLY A 118 -3.94 -15.63 -2.02
N LEU A 119 -3.32 -14.54 -2.49
CA LEU A 119 -3.17 -14.23 -3.91
C LEU A 119 -2.24 -15.25 -4.59
N ASP A 120 -2.64 -15.70 -5.79
CA ASP A 120 -1.76 -16.49 -6.65
C ASP A 120 -0.59 -15.66 -7.21
N ALA A 121 0.37 -16.36 -7.82
CA ALA A 121 1.61 -15.75 -8.34
C ALA A 121 1.35 -14.60 -9.32
N GLU A 122 0.41 -14.79 -10.25
CA GLU A 122 0.03 -13.78 -11.24
C GLU A 122 -0.61 -12.55 -10.58
N SER A 123 -1.48 -12.78 -9.61
CA SER A 123 -2.19 -11.73 -8.87
C SER A 123 -1.25 -10.91 -7.99
N ARG A 124 -0.23 -11.52 -7.38
CA ARG A 124 0.81 -10.79 -6.64
C ARG A 124 1.56 -9.83 -7.55
N LEU A 125 1.92 -10.30 -8.75
CA LEU A 125 2.58 -9.46 -9.74
C LEU A 125 1.65 -8.37 -10.29
N ALA A 126 0.37 -8.67 -10.51
CA ALA A 126 -0.65 -7.69 -10.90
C ALA A 126 -0.81 -6.59 -9.85
N ARG A 127 -0.81 -6.94 -8.56
CA ARG A 127 -0.85 -5.96 -7.46
C ARG A 127 0.37 -5.04 -7.51
N ILE A 128 1.56 -5.61 -7.63
CA ILE A 128 2.80 -4.81 -7.69
C ILE A 128 2.80 -3.88 -8.91
N ARG A 129 2.43 -4.41 -10.07
CA ARG A 129 2.30 -3.64 -11.31
C ARG A 129 1.31 -2.49 -11.16
N MET A 130 0.16 -2.73 -10.53
CA MET A 130 -0.87 -1.71 -10.29
C MET A 130 -0.32 -0.51 -9.52
N TYR A 131 0.36 -0.72 -8.39
CA TYR A 131 0.89 0.39 -7.59
C TYR A 131 1.96 1.18 -8.34
N TYR A 132 2.72 0.55 -9.23
CA TYR A 132 3.69 1.22 -10.08
C TYR A 132 3.01 2.01 -11.20
N GLU A 133 2.28 1.33 -12.09
CA GLU A 133 1.66 1.95 -13.27
C GLU A 133 0.60 2.96 -12.86
N GLY A 134 -0.20 2.66 -11.85
CA GLY A 134 -1.23 3.57 -11.34
C GLY A 134 -0.65 4.89 -10.85
N MET A 135 0.44 4.84 -10.07
CA MET A 135 1.13 6.06 -9.64
C MET A 135 1.72 6.81 -10.83
N GLN A 136 2.35 6.12 -11.79
CA GLN A 136 2.92 6.77 -12.98
C GLN A 136 1.88 7.39 -13.89
N LEU A 137 0.66 6.84 -13.98
CA LEU A 137 -0.43 7.45 -14.74
C LEU A 137 -0.83 8.81 -14.17
N TYR A 138 -0.77 8.98 -12.84
CA TYR A 138 -1.19 10.20 -12.17
C TYR A 138 -0.04 11.19 -11.93
N ARG A 139 1.16 10.69 -11.61
CA ARG A 139 2.36 11.49 -11.34
C ARG A 139 3.54 10.95 -12.18
N PRO A 140 3.56 11.18 -13.50
CA PRO A 140 4.55 10.59 -14.41
C PRO A 140 6.00 11.02 -14.12
N ASP A 141 6.17 12.20 -13.53
CA ASP A 141 7.48 12.76 -13.20
C ASP A 141 7.97 12.38 -11.79
N GLU A 142 7.18 11.59 -11.03
CA GLU A 142 7.54 11.10 -9.70
C GLU A 142 7.86 9.60 -9.73
N ARG A 143 8.77 9.18 -8.85
CA ARG A 143 9.09 7.76 -8.68
C ARG A 143 8.08 7.12 -7.73
N PRO A 144 7.33 6.08 -8.13
CA PRO A 144 6.42 5.38 -7.23
C PRO A 144 7.14 4.74 -6.05
N PHE A 145 6.51 4.76 -4.88
CA PHE A 145 6.94 3.99 -3.71
C PHE A 145 5.82 3.08 -3.23
N ALA A 146 6.09 1.77 -3.21
CA ALA A 146 5.20 0.78 -2.62
C ALA A 146 6.00 -0.32 -1.90
N LEU A 147 5.67 -0.55 -0.63
CA LEU A 147 6.27 -1.57 0.23
C LEU A 147 5.34 -2.78 0.31
N HIS A 148 5.64 -3.88 -0.39
CA HIS A 148 4.79 -5.06 -0.54
C HIS A 148 5.18 -6.22 0.39
N ARG A 149 4.19 -7.00 0.85
CA ARG A 149 4.42 -8.19 1.71
C ARG A 149 4.91 -9.41 0.95
N ASN A 150 4.46 -9.52 -0.29
CA ASN A 150 4.71 -10.65 -1.15
C ASN A 150 5.01 -10.16 -2.56
N GLY A 151 5.57 -11.06 -3.37
CA GLY A 151 5.87 -10.78 -4.76
C GLY A 151 6.04 -12.05 -5.56
N TYR A 152 6.46 -11.87 -6.81
CA TYR A 152 6.72 -12.95 -7.73
C TYR A 152 7.85 -12.59 -8.71
N ALA A 153 8.32 -13.57 -9.47
CA ALA A 153 9.39 -13.39 -10.44
C ALA A 153 9.10 -12.22 -11.39
N GLY A 154 10.10 -11.35 -11.56
CA GLY A 154 9.99 -10.17 -12.41
C GLY A 154 9.39 -8.94 -11.75
N MET A 155 8.99 -8.99 -10.47
CA MET A 155 8.47 -7.82 -9.75
C MET A 155 9.41 -6.61 -9.81
N ALA A 156 10.73 -6.81 -9.83
CA ALA A 156 11.75 -5.75 -9.80
C ALA A 156 11.60 -4.69 -10.89
N ARG A 157 10.94 -5.00 -12.02
CA ARG A 157 10.66 -4.04 -13.10
C ARG A 157 9.65 -2.95 -12.72
N TYR A 158 8.92 -3.13 -11.63
CA TYR A 158 7.88 -2.24 -11.13
C TYR A 158 8.31 -1.52 -9.84
N ALA A 159 9.62 -1.37 -9.62
CA ALA A 159 10.21 -0.72 -8.45
C ALA A 159 9.61 -1.13 -7.07
N PRO A 160 9.34 -2.43 -6.80
CA PRO A 160 8.78 -2.84 -5.53
C PRO A 160 9.83 -2.74 -4.43
N PHE A 161 9.40 -2.31 -3.25
CA PHE A 161 10.07 -2.65 -2.01
C PHE A 161 9.38 -3.88 -1.43
N LEU A 162 10.13 -4.86 -0.93
CA LEU A 162 9.60 -6.07 -0.31
C LEU A 162 10.16 -6.20 1.10
N TRP A 163 9.31 -6.49 2.09
CA TRP A 163 9.74 -6.80 3.46
C TRP A 163 9.50 -8.26 3.81
N SER A 164 10.20 -8.77 4.82
CA SER A 164 10.21 -10.18 5.19
C SER A 164 8.99 -10.65 6.01
N GLY A 165 7.91 -9.87 6.06
CA GLY A 165 6.71 -10.19 6.83
C GLY A 165 6.83 -9.91 8.33
N ASP A 166 5.91 -10.51 9.08
CA ASP A 166 5.81 -10.41 10.53
C ASP A 166 6.86 -11.31 11.19
N VAL A 167 7.80 -10.69 11.90
CA VAL A 167 8.97 -11.36 12.49
C VAL A 167 8.93 -11.34 14.01
N TYR A 168 9.55 -12.33 14.65
CA TYR A 168 9.74 -12.31 16.11
C TYR A 168 10.93 -11.42 16.50
N SER A 169 10.82 -10.77 17.65
CA SER A 169 11.90 -9.95 18.24
C SER A 169 12.95 -10.83 18.94
N THR A 170 13.60 -11.73 18.20
CA THR A 170 14.63 -12.63 18.73
C THR A 170 15.91 -12.63 17.89
N TRP A 171 17.02 -13.05 18.49
CA TRP A 171 18.31 -13.13 17.80
C TRP A 171 18.32 -14.17 16.68
N GLU A 172 17.61 -15.27 16.86
CA GLU A 172 17.45 -16.32 15.85
C GLU A 172 16.76 -15.74 14.61
N THR A 173 15.71 -14.94 14.82
CA THR A 173 15.01 -14.28 13.72
C THR A 173 15.91 -13.27 13.03
N LEU A 174 16.64 -12.45 13.80
CA LEU A 174 17.63 -11.50 13.25
C LEU A 174 18.66 -12.19 12.34
N GLN A 175 19.17 -13.35 12.76
CA GLN A 175 20.16 -14.12 12.00
C GLN A 175 19.65 -14.55 10.61
N THR A 176 18.34 -14.77 10.45
CA THR A 176 17.76 -15.20 9.17
C THR A 176 17.69 -14.10 8.12
N HIS A 177 17.65 -12.82 8.51
CA HIS A 177 17.41 -11.70 7.58
C HIS A 177 18.46 -11.59 6.47
N VAL A 178 19.74 -11.89 6.75
CA VAL A 178 20.80 -11.86 5.73
C VAL A 178 20.52 -12.87 4.63
N SER A 179 20.16 -14.10 5.00
CA SER A 179 19.82 -15.15 4.04
C SER A 179 18.55 -14.81 3.27
N VAL A 180 17.51 -14.28 3.94
CA VAL A 180 16.27 -13.84 3.27
C VAL A 180 16.56 -12.74 2.24
N ALA A 181 17.40 -11.76 2.58
CA ALA A 181 17.76 -10.67 1.69
C ALA A 181 18.55 -11.18 0.45
N ILE A 182 19.54 -12.06 0.64
CA ILE A 182 20.35 -12.60 -0.46
C ILE A 182 19.50 -13.47 -1.40
N ASN A 183 18.56 -14.26 -0.88
CA ASN A 183 17.70 -15.10 -1.72
C ASN A 183 16.66 -14.27 -2.49
N THR A 184 16.16 -13.19 -1.87
CA THR A 184 15.17 -12.30 -2.50
C THR A 184 15.78 -11.35 -3.53
N GLY A 185 17.01 -10.88 -3.31
CA GLY A 185 17.68 -9.91 -4.19
C GLY A 185 18.35 -10.51 -5.43
N ARG A 186 18.18 -11.82 -5.69
CA ARG A 186 18.75 -12.53 -6.85
C ARG A 186 17.74 -12.66 -7.98
#